data_AF-A0A3C1WNK5-F1
#
_entry.id   AF-A0A3C1WNK5-F1
#
_cell.length_a   1.000
_cell.length_b   1.000
_cell.length_c   1.000
_cell.angle_alpha   90.00
_cell.angle_beta   90.00
_cell.angle_gamma   90.00
#
_symmetry.space_group_name_H-M   'P 1'
#
loop_
_entity.id
_entity.type
_entity.pdbx_description
1 polymer ?
#
loop_
_entity_poly.entity_id
_entity_poly.type
_entity_poly.pdbx_seq_one_letter_code
_entity_poly.pdbx_strand_id
1 'polypeptide(L)' 'MRTISTQFITDGKGNKQSVIISMKDYKKILDELEELEDIRMYDEVKSRNEKSIPFDEYLKKRNTKK' A
#
# COMPACT_ATOMS: atom_id res chain seq x y z
N MET A 1 -5.90 17.85 -5.29
CA MET A 1 -6.48 17.03 -4.21
C MET A 1 -7.97 16.90 -4.44
N ARG A 2 -8.53 15.69 -4.45
CA ARG A 2 -9.98 15.52 -4.37
C ARG A 2 -10.40 15.68 -2.92
N THR A 3 -11.47 16.42 -2.69
CA THR A 3 -12.00 16.67 -1.35
C THR A 3 -12.75 15.42 -0.88
N ILE A 4 -12.24 14.77 0.17
CA ILE A 4 -13.00 13.73 0.88
C ILE A 4 -14.01 14.46 1.76
N SER A 5 -15.29 14.11 1.63
CA SER A 5 -16.32 14.65 2.52
C SER A 5 -16.22 13.93 3.86
N THR A 6 -15.68 14.61 4.86
CA THR A 6 -15.45 14.07 6.20
C THR A 6 -16.40 14.68 7.22
N GLN A 7 -17.03 13.85 8.04
CA GLN A 7 -17.69 14.29 9.27
C GLN A 7 -16.89 13.80 10.48
N PHE A 8 -16.89 14.55 11.59
CA PHE A 8 -16.13 14.19 12.78
C PHE A 8 -17.06 13.90 13.96
N ILE A 9 -16.74 12.85 14.73
CA ILE A 9 -17.31 12.65 16.06
C ILE A 9 -16.31 13.22 17.07
N THR A 10 -16.78 14.15 17.89
CA THR A 10 -15.95 14.84 18.89
C THR A 10 -16.24 14.35 20.31
N ASP A 11 -15.26 14.44 21.21
CA ASP A 11 -15.49 14.29 22.65
C ASP A 11 -16.27 15.49 23.24
N GLY A 12 -16.59 15.44 24.53
CA GLY A 12 -17.26 16.53 25.24
C GLY A 12 -16.44 17.83 25.37
N LYS A 13 -15.14 17.80 25.04
CA LYS A 13 -14.25 18.97 24.99
C LYS A 13 -14.09 19.53 23.57
N GLY A 14 -14.72 18.90 22.57
CA GLY A 14 -14.63 19.29 21.16
C GLY A 14 -13.46 18.68 20.40
N ASN A 15 -12.68 17.77 20.99
CA ASN A 15 -11.58 17.10 20.30
C ASN A 15 -12.13 16.04 19.33
N LYS A 16 -11.65 16.02 18.08
CA LYS A 16 -12.04 15.04 17.06
C LYS A 16 -11.48 13.66 17.41
N GLN A 17 -12.34 12.71 17.72
CA GLN A 17 -11.94 11.33 18.08
C GLN A 17 -12.02 10.37 16.90
N SER A 18 -13.00 10.55 16.03
CA SER A 18 -13.15 9.70 14.84
C SER A 18 -13.70 10.49 13.66
N VAL A 19 -13.53 9.92 12.47
CA VAL A 19 -14.00 10.48 11.21
C VAL A 19 -14.96 9.48 10.55
N ILE A 20 -16.07 10.00 10.04
CA ILE A 20 -17.01 9.28 9.19
C ILE A 20 -16.75 9.74 7.76
N ILE A 21 -16.49 8.77 6.89
CA ILE A 21 -16.30 8.94 5.45
C ILE A 21 -17.16 7.95 4.70
N SER A 22 -17.38 8.18 3.41
CA SER A 22 -18.11 7.22 2.59
C SER A 22 -17.31 5.91 2.45
N MET A 23 -18.02 4.78 2.30
CA MET A 23 -17.35 3.50 2.03
C MET A 23 -16.50 3.53 0.75
N LYS A 24 -16.86 4.38 -0.22
CA LYS A 24 -16.08 4.59 -1.43
C LYS A 24 -14.73 5.23 -1.11
N ASP A 25 -14.74 6.27 -0.28
CA ASP A 25 -13.51 6.98 0.10
C ASP A 25 -12.63 6.10 1.00
N TYR A 26 -13.24 5.34 1.93
CA TYR A 26 -12.51 4.37 2.76
C TYR A 26 -11.78 3.32 1.92
N LYS A 27 -12.48 2.67 0.99
CA LYS A 27 -11.87 1.67 0.10
C LYS A 27 -10.74 2.27 -0.73
N LYS A 28 -10.97 3.46 -1.28
CA LYS A 28 -9.95 4.16 -2.06
C LYS A 28 -8.69 4.48 -1.24
N ILE A 29 -8.83 4.83 0.04
CA ILE A 29 -7.69 5.02 0.95
C ILE A 29 -6.94 3.69 1.13
N LEU A 30 -7.65 2.57 1.31
CA LEU A 30 -7.00 1.26 1.43
C LEU A 30 -6.23 0.90 0.15
N ASP A 31 -6.83 1.09 -1.02
CA ASP A 31 -6.20 0.80 -2.31
C ASP A 31 -4.92 1.64 -2.50
N GLU A 32 -4.96 2.94 -2.16
CA GLU A 32 -3.79 3.83 -2.24
C GLU A 32 -2.70 3.44 -1.22
N LEU A 33 -3.07 2.92 -0.05
CA LEU A 33 -2.10 2.43 0.95
C LEU A 33 -1.40 1.15 0.47
N GLU A 34 -2.12 0.24 -0.19
CA GLU A 34 -1.54 -0.97 -0.79
C GLU A 34 -0.53 -0.62 -1.89
N GLU A 35 -0.89 0.31 -2.78
CA GLU A 35 0.04 0.80 -3.82
C GLU A 35 1.30 1.43 -3.21
N LEU A 36 1.17 2.21 -2.14
CA LEU A 36 2.32 2.78 -1.43
C LEU A 36 3.20 1.72 -0.77
N GLU A 37 2.60 0.65 -0.25
CA GLU A 37 3.35 -0.46 0.32
C GLU A 37 4.14 -1.23 -0.75
N ASP A 38 3.54 -1.48 -1.91
CA ASP A 38 4.21 -2.09 -3.06
C ASP A 38 5.41 -1.25 -3.54
N ILE A 39 5.24 0.07 -3.65
CA ILE A 39 6.33 1.00 -3.99
C ILE A 39 7.45 0.92 -2.94
N ARG A 40 7.10 0.95 -1.65
CA ARG A 40 8.08 0.84 -0.56
C ARG A 40 8.87 -0.47 -0.63
N MET A 41 8.20 -1.59 -0.86
CA MET A 41 8.85 -2.89 -1.02
C MET A 41 9.75 -2.94 -2.25
N TYR A 42 9.30 -2.37 -3.37
CA TYR A 42 10.10 -2.25 -4.58
C TYR A 42 11.39 -1.46 -4.32
N ASP A 43 11.28 -0.28 -3.73
CA ASP A 43 12.42 0.58 -3.41
C ASP A 43 13.41 -0.10 -2.47
N GLU A 44 12.90 -0.78 -1.43
CA GLU A 44 13.72 -1.55 -0.50
C GLU A 44 14.53 -2.63 -1.23
N VAL A 45 13.88 -3.43 -2.08
CA VAL A 45 14.55 -4.50 -2.83
C VAL A 45 15.52 -3.93 -3.85
N LYS A 46 15.16 -2.87 -4.58
CA LYS A 46 16.04 -2.24 -5.57
C LYS A 46 17.25 -1.55 -4.95
N SER A 47 17.12 -1.01 -3.74
CA SER A 47 18.25 -0.41 -3.01
C SER A 47 19.38 -1.39 -2.72
N ARG A 48 19.09 -2.69 -2.66
CA ARG A 48 20.09 -3.76 -2.42
C ARG A 48 20.99 -4.01 -3.62
N ASN A 49 20.67 -3.44 -4.79
CA ASN A 49 21.44 -3.57 -6.04
C ASN A 49 21.78 -5.03 -6.40
N GLU A 50 20.83 -5.94 -6.19
CA GLU A 50 20.99 -7.37 -6.44
C GLU A 50 21.16 -7.64 -7.94
N LYS A 51 21.95 -8.68 -8.27
CA LYS A 51 22.14 -9.08 -9.67
C LYS A 51 20.83 -9.61 -10.24
N SER A 52 20.41 -9.02 -11.36
CA SER A 52 19.29 -9.56 -12.15
C SER A 52 19.71 -10.85 -12.85
N ILE A 53 18.80 -11.81 -12.89
CA ILE A 53 18.97 -13.05 -13.66
C ILE A 53 17.97 -13.09 -14.81
N PRO A 54 18.31 -13.69 -15.97
CA PRO A 54 17.35 -13.93 -17.04
C PRO A 54 16.16 -14.77 -16.57
N PHE A 55 14.98 -14.48 -17.09
CA PHE A 55 13.74 -15.17 -16.71
C PHE A 55 13.81 -16.69 -16.96
N ASP A 56 14.41 -17.12 -18.08
CA ASP A 56 14.59 -18.55 -18.38
C ASP A 56 15.49 -19.26 -17.36
N GLU A 57 16.51 -18.56 -16.84
CA GLU A 57 17.38 -19.10 -15.79
C GLU A 57 16.61 -19.26 -14.48
N TYR A 58 15.76 -18.29 -14.14
CA TYR A 58 14.87 -18.39 -12.99
C TYR A 58 13.91 -19.59 -13.10
N LEU A 59 13.24 -19.77 -14.25
CA LEU A 59 12.32 -20.89 -14.46
C LEU A 59 13.01 -22.26 -14.31
N LYS A 60 14.22 -22.40 -14.85
CA LYS A 60 15.04 -23.62 -14.66
C LYS A 60 15.35 -23.86 -13.19
N LYS A 61 15.86 -22.84 -12.48
CA LYS A 61 16.18 -22.94 -11.03
C LYS A 61 14.96 -23.26 -10.17
N ARG A 62 13.79 -22.74 -10.51
CA ARG A 62 12.53 -22.97 -9.79
C ARG A 62 12.03 -24.40 -9.96
N ASN A 63 12.07 -24.93 -11.17
CA ASN A 63 11.58 -26.29 -11.48
C ASN A 63 12.47 -27.40 -10.89
N THR A 64 13.75 -27.13 -10.64
CA THR A 64 14.70 -28.08 -10.02
C THR A 64 14.59 -28.16 -8.49
N LYS A 65 13.81 -27.28 -7.84
CA LYS A 65 13.64 -27.24 -6.38
C LYS A 65 12.35 -27.91 -5.89
N LYS A 66 11.71 -28.73 -6.72
CA LYS A 66 10.52 -29.50 -6.36
C LYS A 66 10.89 -30.89 -5.86
#